data_AF-A0A2S6G875-F1
#
_entry.id   AF-A0A2S6G875-F1
#
_cell.length_a   1.000
_cell.length_b   1.000
_cell.length_c   1.000
_cell.angle_alpha   90.00
_cell.angle_beta   90.00
_cell.angle_gamma   90.00
#
_symmetry.space_group_name_H-M   'P 1'
#
loop_
_entity.id
_entity.type
_entity.pdbx_description
1 polymer ?
#
loop_
_entity_poly.entity_id
_entity_poly.type
_entity_poly.pdbx_seq_one_letter_code
_entity_poly.pdbx_strand_id
1 'polypeptide(L)'
;MDAYKFLMTLVALFSILFNIYQFLLKRPKFKFRMAYGLEPNDDGVGTFLCARLFVSNIGGEAAVYNGLEGVDDKGDVFYPSCSISVGSRIEPNSSVVGYITNGHLLTHRISSLFVVDGVFRKHRIPADVLIKLLRELEEEKVRLQKLGCRVHPPNVFERHNNATSEPGNLSHRATSTL
;
A
#
# COMPACT_ATOMS: atom_id res chain seq x y z
N MET A 1 9.96 -21.65 53.07
CA MET A 1 10.00 -20.52 52.12
C MET A 1 9.27 -19.37 52.79
N ASP A 2 9.95 -18.26 53.06
CA ASP A 2 9.42 -17.18 53.90
C ASP A 2 8.27 -16.47 53.18
N ALA A 3 7.17 -16.19 53.90
CA ALA A 3 6.00 -15.49 53.35
C ALA A 3 6.38 -14.17 52.65
N TYR A 4 7.44 -13.50 53.13
CA TYR A 4 8.03 -12.32 52.50
C TYR A 4 8.57 -12.59 51.09
N LYS A 5 9.31 -13.69 50.89
CA LYS A 5 9.86 -14.07 49.56
C LYS A 5 8.74 -14.38 48.57
N PHE A 6 7.66 -15.01 49.04
CA PHE A 6 6.49 -15.28 48.21
C PHE A 6 5.78 -13.97 47.81
N LEU A 7 5.52 -13.07 48.77
CA LEU A 7 4.90 -11.77 48.51
C LEU A 7 5.72 -10.91 47.54
N MET A 8 7.03 -10.81 47.74
CA MET A 8 7.92 -10.03 46.85
C MET A 8 7.95 -10.60 45.43
N THR A 9 7.95 -11.92 45.28
CA THR A 9 7.85 -12.57 43.96
C THR A 9 6.53 -12.22 43.26
N LEU A 10 5.41 -12.19 43.98
CA LEU A 10 4.11 -11.85 43.42
C LEU A 10 4.02 -10.37 43.00
N VAL A 11 4.56 -9.45 43.80
CA VAL A 11 4.67 -8.03 43.45
C VAL A 11 5.54 -7.82 42.21
N ALA A 12 6.68 -8.51 42.13
CA ALA A 12 7.56 -8.46 40.96
C ALA A 12 6.86 -8.97 39.70
N LEU A 13 6.17 -10.11 39.78
CA LEU A 13 5.38 -10.66 38.67
C LEU A 13 4.29 -9.69 38.21
N PHE A 14 3.53 -9.12 39.13
CA PHE A 14 2.48 -8.15 38.81
C PHE A 14 3.05 -6.91 38.12
N SER A 15 4.19 -6.40 38.60
CA SER A 15 4.86 -5.24 38.00
C SER A 15 5.34 -5.52 36.57
N ILE A 16 5.87 -6.71 36.30
CA ILE A 16 6.27 -7.14 34.96
C ILE A 16 5.04 -7.24 34.05
N LEU A 17 3.97 -7.91 34.50
CA LEU A 17 2.74 -8.06 33.73
C LEU A 17 2.08 -6.71 33.42
N PHE A 18 2.07 -5.80 34.40
CA PHE A 18 1.53 -4.46 34.22
C PHE A 18 2.34 -3.66 33.19
N ASN A 19 3.67 -3.72 33.24
CA ASN A 19 4.53 -3.08 32.24
C ASN A 19 4.33 -3.65 30.83
N ILE A 20 4.21 -4.97 30.70
CA ILE A 20 3.90 -5.61 29.41
C ILE A 20 2.54 -5.13 28.91
N TYR A 21 1.53 -5.07 29.77
CA TYR A 21 0.20 -4.58 29.42
C TYR A 21 0.22 -3.13 28.95
N GLN A 22 0.91 -2.24 29.68
CA GLN A 22 1.11 -0.83 29.27
C GLN A 22 1.81 -0.72 27.92
N PHE A 23 2.86 -1.53 27.69
CA PHE A 23 3.56 -1.57 26.41
C PHE A 23 2.64 -2.03 25.27
N LEU A 24 1.80 -3.04 25.50
CA LEU A 24 0.82 -3.51 24.51
C LEU A 24 -0.24 -2.46 24.17
N LEU A 25 -0.65 -1.66 25.15
CA LEU A 25 -1.62 -0.58 24.94
C LEU A 25 -1.07 0.60 24.13
N LYS A 26 0.22 0.89 24.27
CA LYS A 26 0.87 2.02 23.59
C LYS A 26 1.12 1.81 22.10
N ARG A 27 1.07 0.56 21.62
CA ARG A 27 1.35 0.22 20.23
C ARG A 27 0.50 1.04 19.24
N PRO A 28 1.05 1.34 18.05
CA PRO A 28 0.27 1.96 16.99
C PRO A 28 -0.91 1.06 16.60
N LYS A 29 -2.06 1.69 16.36
CA LYS A 29 -3.29 1.04 15.92
C LYS A 29 -3.79 1.83 14.72
N PHE A 30 -3.94 1.18 13.58
CA PHE A 30 -4.42 1.86 12.39
C PHE A 30 -5.90 1.61 12.15
N LYS A 31 -6.58 2.68 11.73
CA LYS A 31 -7.91 2.62 11.13
C LYS A 31 -7.76 3.00 9.66
N PHE A 32 -8.22 2.12 8.78
CA PHE A 32 -8.14 2.30 7.35
C PHE A 32 -9.48 2.72 6.77
N ARG A 33 -9.44 3.64 5.80
CA ARG A 33 -10.55 3.93 4.90
C ARG A 33 -10.01 4.02 3.49
N MET A 34 -10.81 3.61 2.52
CA MET A 34 -10.45 3.75 1.11
C MET A 34 -11.64 4.24 0.30
N ALA A 35 -11.34 4.98 -0.77
CA ALA A 35 -12.31 5.42 -1.78
C ALA A 35 -11.58 5.55 -3.11
N TYR A 36 -12.28 5.44 -4.23
CA TYR A 36 -11.68 5.81 -5.52
C TYR A 36 -11.63 7.34 -5.67
N GLY A 37 -10.76 7.81 -6.55
CA GLY A 37 -10.65 9.23 -6.89
C GLY A 37 -9.85 9.45 -8.16
N LEU A 38 -9.85 10.69 -8.63
CA LEU A 38 -9.01 11.16 -9.72
C LEU A 38 -7.90 12.04 -9.12
N GLU A 39 -6.66 11.76 -9.48
CA GLU A 39 -5.51 12.58 -9.11
C GLU A 39 -4.86 13.16 -10.36
N PRO A 40 -4.33 14.39 -10.32
CA PRO A 40 -3.57 14.96 -11.43
C PRO A 40 -2.26 14.17 -11.64
N ASN A 41 -1.81 14.09 -12.88
CA ASN A 41 -0.48 13.57 -13.19
C ASN A 41 0.62 14.51 -12.66
N ASP A 42 1.82 13.97 -12.43
CA ASP A 42 2.97 14.75 -11.92
C ASP A 42 3.42 15.87 -12.88
N ASP A 43 3.16 15.73 -14.18
CA ASP A 43 3.41 16.76 -15.20
C ASP A 43 2.32 17.85 -15.25
N GLY A 44 1.28 17.72 -14.42
CA GLY A 44 0.12 18.61 -14.38
C GLY A 44 -0.85 18.44 -15.55
N VAL A 45 -0.62 17.47 -16.44
CA VAL A 45 -1.43 17.27 -17.65
C VAL A 45 -2.32 16.04 -17.50
N GLY A 46 -3.61 16.28 -17.32
CA GLY A 46 -4.62 15.23 -17.18
C GLY A 46 -4.69 14.63 -15.76
N THR A 47 -5.53 13.62 -15.63
CA THR A 47 -5.78 12.94 -14.35
C THR A 47 -5.82 11.43 -14.53
N PHE A 48 -5.47 10.67 -13.50
CA PHE A 48 -5.56 9.22 -13.49
C PHE A 48 -6.52 8.71 -12.40
N LEU A 49 -7.16 7.57 -12.66
CA LEU A 49 -8.00 6.88 -11.70
C LEU A 49 -7.14 6.14 -10.67
N CYS A 50 -7.44 6.35 -9.39
CA CYS A 50 -6.66 5.80 -8.29
C CYS A 50 -7.55 5.39 -7.11
N ALA A 51 -7.00 4.59 -6.21
CA ALA A 51 -7.52 4.42 -4.87
C ALA A 51 -6.87 5.41 -3.91
N ARG A 52 -7.66 6.19 -3.20
CA ARG A 52 -7.23 6.98 -2.04
C ARG A 52 -7.25 6.10 -0.80
N LEU A 53 -6.09 5.95 -0.17
CA LEU A 53 -5.89 5.24 1.08
C LEU A 53 -5.74 6.24 2.22
N PHE A 54 -6.66 6.19 3.18
CA PHE A 54 -6.58 6.95 4.42
C PHE A 54 -6.06 6.05 5.53
N VAL A 55 -4.92 6.41 6.10
CA VAL A 55 -4.31 5.71 7.23
C VAL A 55 -4.37 6.62 8.45
N SER A 56 -5.23 6.28 9.41
CA SER A 56 -5.36 7.00 10.68
C SER A 56 -4.71 6.22 11.80
N ASN A 57 -3.73 6.81 12.50
CA ASN A 57 -3.17 6.20 13.70
C ASN A 57 -4.03 6.57 14.91
N ILE A 58 -4.81 5.61 15.41
CA ILE A 58 -5.64 5.74 16.62
C ILE A 58 -4.95 5.12 17.86
N GLY A 59 -3.66 4.76 17.74
CA GLY A 59 -2.84 4.22 18.82
C GLY A 59 -2.16 5.31 19.67
N GLY A 60 -1.36 4.87 20.65
CA GLY A 60 -0.66 5.77 21.58
C GLY A 60 0.75 6.18 21.13
N GLU A 61 1.34 5.48 20.17
CA GLU A 61 2.69 5.72 19.65
C GLU A 61 2.66 6.03 18.16
N ALA A 62 3.63 6.82 17.72
CA ALA A 62 3.83 7.10 16.31
C ALA A 62 4.26 5.82 15.58
N ALA A 63 3.87 5.73 14.32
CA ALA A 63 4.32 4.66 13.43
C ALA A 63 5.04 5.26 12.23
N VAL A 64 6.04 4.56 11.73
CA VAL A 64 6.71 4.91 10.49
C VAL A 64 6.08 4.08 9.37
N TYR A 65 5.65 4.70 8.29
CA TYR A 65 5.15 4.01 7.11
C TYR A 65 6.32 3.42 6.31
N ASN A 66 6.24 2.14 5.95
CA ASN A 66 7.29 1.42 5.24
C ASN A 66 6.84 0.81 3.91
N GLY A 67 5.63 1.12 3.44
CA GLY A 67 5.13 0.66 2.15
C GLY A 67 3.82 -0.12 2.24
N LEU A 68 3.42 -0.65 1.08
CA LEU A 68 2.27 -1.53 0.91
C LEU A 68 2.73 -2.91 0.49
N GLU A 69 2.01 -3.91 0.97
CA GLU A 69 2.14 -5.29 0.51
C GLU A 69 0.75 -5.80 0.10
N GLY A 70 0.64 -6.29 -1.13
CA GLY A 70 -0.55 -6.93 -1.67
C GLY A 70 -0.33 -8.43 -1.81
N VAL A 71 -1.40 -9.20 -1.66
CA VAL A 71 -1.44 -10.62 -2.00
C VAL A 71 -2.55 -10.80 -3.02
N ASP A 72 -2.28 -11.51 -4.11
CA ASP A 72 -3.28 -11.81 -5.14
C ASP A 72 -4.17 -13.00 -4.77
N ASP A 73 -5.03 -13.43 -5.70
CA ASP A 73 -5.91 -14.59 -5.52
C ASP A 73 -5.18 -15.94 -5.55
N LYS A 74 -3.93 -15.97 -6.04
CA LYS A 74 -3.06 -17.15 -6.07
C LYS A 74 -2.17 -17.26 -4.83
N GLY A 75 -2.08 -16.20 -4.04
CA GLY A 75 -1.20 -16.11 -2.88
C GLY A 75 0.16 -15.49 -3.19
N ASP A 76 0.37 -14.98 -4.40
CA ASP A 76 1.60 -14.31 -4.80
C ASP A 76 1.63 -12.90 -4.17
N VAL A 77 2.81 -12.56 -3.62
CA VAL A 77 3.04 -11.28 -2.95
C VAL A 77 3.58 -10.26 -3.94
N PHE A 78 3.02 -9.05 -3.91
CA PHE A 78 3.49 -7.92 -4.70
C PHE A 78 3.46 -6.63 -3.87
N TYR A 79 4.12 -5.57 -4.36
CA TYR A 79 4.29 -4.32 -3.62
C TYR A 79 3.71 -3.16 -4.43
N PRO A 80 2.43 -2.79 -4.20
CA PRO A 80 1.81 -1.65 -4.89
C PRO A 80 2.55 -0.35 -4.58
N SER A 81 2.76 0.47 -5.60
CA SER A 81 3.25 1.83 -5.41
C SER A 81 2.20 2.69 -4.71
N CYS A 82 2.62 3.49 -3.72
CA CYS A 82 1.78 4.44 -3.02
C CYS A 82 2.51 5.78 -2.90
N SER A 83 1.78 6.88 -2.94
CA SER A 83 2.35 8.22 -2.80
C SER A 83 2.79 8.61 -1.40
N ILE A 84 2.41 7.84 -0.37
CA ILE A 84 2.96 8.03 0.97
C ILE A 84 4.43 7.66 0.93
N SER A 85 5.31 8.62 1.23
CA SER A 85 6.75 8.38 1.20
C SER A 85 7.15 7.37 2.28
N VAL A 86 7.97 6.38 1.92
CA VAL A 86 8.59 5.46 2.88
C VAL A 86 9.40 6.27 3.90
N GLY A 87 9.29 5.92 5.18
CA GLY A 87 9.86 6.68 6.29
C GLY A 87 8.94 7.76 6.87
N SER A 88 7.78 8.03 6.25
CA SER A 88 6.83 9.02 6.78
C SER A 88 6.32 8.61 8.15
N ARG A 89 6.39 9.53 9.11
CA ARG A 89 5.89 9.31 10.47
C ARG A 89 4.42 9.70 10.57
N ILE A 90 3.61 8.79 11.09
CA ILE A 90 2.18 8.96 11.36
C ILE A 90 2.01 9.07 12.87
N GLU A 91 1.89 10.30 13.36
CA GLU A 91 1.73 10.59 14.79
C GLU A 91 0.41 10.03 15.37
N PRO A 92 0.33 9.78 16.68
CA PRO A 92 -0.92 9.44 17.36
C PRO A 92 -2.04 10.42 17.05
N ASN A 93 -3.24 9.91 16.80
CA ASN A 93 -4.45 10.66 16.41
C ASN A 93 -4.31 11.49 15.12
N SER A 94 -3.28 11.25 14.32
CA SER A 94 -3.10 11.87 13.01
C SER A 94 -3.53 10.93 11.90
N SER A 95 -3.69 11.48 10.70
CA SER A 95 -3.99 10.72 9.49
C SER A 95 -3.11 11.16 8.34
N VAL A 96 -2.75 10.22 7.49
CA VAL A 96 -2.09 10.46 6.21
C VAL A 96 -2.97 9.90 5.10
N VAL A 97 -2.90 10.54 3.93
CA VAL A 97 -3.61 10.12 2.74
C VAL A 97 -2.59 9.80 1.66
N GLY A 98 -2.73 8.62 1.08
CA GLY A 98 -1.98 8.18 -0.08
C GLY A 98 -2.90 7.88 -1.25
N TYR A 99 -2.34 7.81 -2.44
CA TYR A 99 -3.01 7.27 -3.62
C TYR A 99 -2.23 6.06 -4.14
N ILE A 100 -2.98 5.08 -4.65
CA ILE A 100 -2.49 3.84 -5.27
C ILE A 100 -3.09 3.81 -6.67
N THR A 101 -2.27 3.61 -7.69
CA THR A 101 -2.78 3.57 -9.07
C THR A 101 -3.71 2.37 -9.26
N ASN A 102 -4.78 2.55 -10.05
CA ASN A 102 -5.76 1.49 -10.30
C ASN A 102 -5.11 0.22 -10.89
N GLY A 103 -4.07 0.37 -11.72
CA GLY A 103 -3.37 -0.73 -12.39
C GLY A 103 -2.78 -1.73 -11.41
N HIS A 104 -2.14 -1.28 -10.33
CA HIS A 104 -1.58 -2.17 -9.31
C HIS A 104 -2.67 -2.98 -8.56
N LEU A 105 -3.87 -2.42 -8.40
CA LEU A 105 -4.95 -3.07 -7.65
C LEU A 105 -5.78 -4.02 -8.51
N LEU A 106 -6.11 -3.60 -9.73
CA LEU A 106 -7.03 -4.34 -10.62
C LEU A 106 -6.33 -5.42 -11.44
N THR A 107 -5.06 -5.20 -11.83
CA THR A 107 -4.33 -6.17 -12.70
C THR A 107 -4.06 -7.49 -11.97
N HIS A 108 -3.72 -7.41 -10.69
CA HIS A 108 -3.36 -8.57 -9.88
C HIS A 108 -4.54 -9.14 -9.08
N ARG A 109 -5.78 -8.66 -9.29
CA ARG A 109 -6.97 -9.12 -8.54
C ARG A 109 -6.69 -9.29 -7.04
N ILE A 110 -6.25 -8.21 -6.41
CA ILE A 110 -5.77 -8.23 -5.04
C ILE A 110 -6.79 -8.84 -4.08
N SER A 111 -6.36 -9.86 -3.32
CA SER A 111 -7.19 -10.56 -2.32
C SER A 111 -7.03 -9.94 -0.92
N SER A 112 -5.83 -9.43 -0.61
CA SER A 112 -5.55 -8.71 0.62
C SER A 112 -4.48 -7.65 0.43
N LEU A 113 -4.60 -6.56 1.19
CA LEU A 113 -3.70 -5.42 1.18
C LEU A 113 -3.29 -5.09 2.61
N PHE A 114 -2.00 -4.82 2.80
CA PHE A 114 -1.41 -4.52 4.09
C PHE A 114 -0.63 -3.22 4.00
N VAL A 115 -0.73 -2.41 5.06
CA VAL A 115 0.22 -1.33 5.33
C VAL A 115 1.32 -1.89 6.21
N VAL A 116 2.57 -1.73 5.77
CA VAL A 116 3.75 -2.19 6.53
C VAL A 116 4.31 -1.00 7.30
N ASP A 117 4.56 -1.18 8.59
CA ASP A 117 5.21 -0.15 9.41
C ASP A 117 6.75 -0.31 9.47
N GLY A 118 7.42 0.65 10.11
CA GLY A 118 8.88 0.69 10.23
C GLY A 118 9.50 -0.43 11.07
N VAL A 119 8.68 -1.23 11.76
CA VAL A 119 9.11 -2.48 12.43
C VAL A 119 8.67 -3.72 11.66
N PHE A 120 8.34 -3.56 10.37
CA PHE A 120 7.89 -4.59 9.44
C PHE A 120 6.61 -5.31 9.88
N ARG A 121 5.81 -4.70 10.75
CA ARG A 121 4.52 -5.25 11.13
C ARG A 121 3.51 -4.93 10.05
N LYS A 122 2.78 -5.96 9.63
CA LYS A 122 1.73 -5.87 8.62
C LYS A 122 0.40 -5.55 9.27
N HIS A 123 -0.24 -4.48 8.81
CA HIS A 123 -1.56 -4.05 9.24
C HIS A 123 -2.53 -4.25 8.10
N ARG A 124 -3.39 -5.27 8.24
CA ARG A 124 -4.32 -5.66 7.20
C ARG A 124 -5.42 -4.62 7.03
N ILE A 125 -5.65 -4.22 5.78
CA ILE A 125 -6.82 -3.42 5.42
C ILE A 125 -8.06 -4.33 5.49
N PRO A 126 -9.18 -3.88 6.12
CA PRO A 126 -10.40 -4.66 6.20
C PRO A 126 -10.87 -5.12 4.81
N ALA A 127 -11.20 -6.41 4.71
CA ALA A 127 -11.53 -7.03 3.43
C ALA A 127 -12.79 -6.43 2.79
N ASP A 128 -13.78 -6.06 3.59
CA ASP A 128 -14.99 -5.36 3.18
C ASP A 128 -14.69 -4.00 2.54
N VAL A 129 -13.77 -3.23 3.14
CA VAL A 129 -13.31 -1.94 2.60
C VAL A 129 -12.60 -2.13 1.27
N LEU A 130 -11.70 -3.12 1.19
CA LEU A 130 -10.95 -3.43 -0.03
C LEU A 130 -11.87 -3.89 -1.17
N ILE A 131 -12.75 -4.87 -0.91
CA ILE A 131 -13.69 -5.41 -1.91
C ILE A 131 -14.60 -4.31 -2.44
N LYS A 132 -15.13 -3.46 -1.54
CA LYS A 132 -15.97 -2.32 -1.93
C LYS A 132 -15.21 -1.38 -2.86
N LEU A 133 -13.99 -1.00 -2.50
CA LEU A 133 -13.14 -0.13 -3.32
C LEU A 133 -12.86 -0.74 -4.70
N LEU A 134 -12.48 -2.02 -4.77
CA LEU A 134 -12.14 -2.68 -6.04
C LEU A 134 -13.35 -2.70 -6.99
N ARG A 135 -14.55 -2.93 -6.44
CA ARG A 135 -15.79 -2.84 -7.21
C ARG A 135 -16.02 -1.43 -7.74
N GLU A 136 -15.92 -0.42 -6.89
CA GLU A 136 -16.12 0.98 -7.29
C GLU A 136 -15.10 1.43 -8.36
N LEU A 137 -13.83 1.00 -8.23
CA LEU A 137 -12.79 1.25 -9.22
C LEU A 137 -13.08 0.60 -10.57
N GLU A 138 -13.54 -0.65 -10.58
CA GLU A 138 -13.86 -1.35 -11.83
C GLU A 138 -15.10 -0.73 -12.51
N GLU A 139 -16.14 -0.39 -11.74
CA GLU A 139 -17.33 0.32 -12.25
C GLU A 139 -16.95 1.66 -12.90
N GLU A 140 -16.12 2.45 -12.21
CA GLU A 140 -15.68 3.75 -12.71
C GLU A 140 -14.77 3.63 -13.93
N LYS A 141 -13.85 2.65 -13.93
CA LYS A 141 -13.02 2.32 -15.09
C LYS A 141 -13.88 1.99 -16.31
N VAL A 142 -14.89 1.12 -16.16
CA VAL A 142 -15.81 0.76 -17.25
C VAL A 142 -16.58 1.99 -17.73
N ARG A 143 -17.05 2.85 -16.82
CA ARG A 143 -17.74 4.11 -17.17
C ARG A 143 -16.85 5.03 -18.00
N LEU A 144 -15.61 5.25 -17.57
CA LEU A 144 -14.64 6.10 -18.26
C LEU A 144 -14.24 5.53 -19.64
N GLN A 145 -14.06 4.21 -19.74
CA GLN A 145 -13.76 3.55 -21.02
C GLN A 145 -14.90 3.71 -22.03
N LYS A 146 -16.17 3.64 -21.58
CA LYS A 146 -17.34 3.91 -22.43
C LYS A 146 -17.40 5.34 -22.96
N LEU A 147 -16.78 6.29 -22.26
CA LEU A 147 -16.64 7.68 -22.70
C LEU A 147 -15.42 7.90 -23.61
N GLY A 148 -14.69 6.85 -23.96
CA GLY A 148 -13.49 6.92 -24.80
C GLY A 148 -12.21 7.31 -24.05
N CYS A 149 -12.24 7.42 -22.71
CA CYS A 149 -11.06 7.71 -21.91
C CYS A 149 -10.16 6.46 -21.77
N ARG A 150 -8.85 6.64 -21.91
CA ARG A 150 -7.86 5.60 -21.56
C ARG A 150 -7.52 5.73 -20.08
N VAL A 151 -7.95 4.75 -19.28
CA VAL A 151 -7.87 4.76 -17.81
C VAL A 151 -6.61 4.07 -17.28
N HIS A 152 -5.82 3.46 -18.17
CA HIS A 152 -4.54 2.83 -17.81
C HIS A 152 -3.39 3.70 -18.33
N PRO A 153 -2.43 4.10 -17.48
CA PRO A 153 -1.11 4.41 -18.02
C PRO A 153 -0.62 3.14 -18.75
N PRO A 154 -0.04 3.25 -19.95
CA PRO A 154 0.52 2.08 -20.63
C PRO A 154 1.49 1.43 -19.66
N ASN A 155 1.28 0.14 -19.37
CA ASN A 155 2.14 -0.62 -18.48
C ASN A 155 3.59 -0.34 -18.89
N VAL A 156 4.45 0.05 -17.95
CA VAL A 156 5.90 0.08 -18.21
C VAL A 156 6.36 -1.32 -18.69
N PHE A 157 5.65 -2.37 -18.25
CA PHE A 157 5.79 -3.75 -18.73
C PHE A 157 5.24 -4.03 -20.14
N GLU A 158 4.24 -3.29 -20.64
CA GLU A 158 3.77 -3.43 -22.02
C GLU A 158 4.75 -2.82 -23.03
N ARG A 159 5.50 -1.78 -22.65
CA ARG A 159 6.57 -1.23 -23.50
C ARG A 159 7.67 -2.25 -23.79
N HIS A 160 7.99 -3.12 -22.83
CA HIS A 160 9.00 -4.16 -23.04
C HIS A 160 8.50 -5.36 -23.86
N ASN A 161 7.20 -5.66 -23.83
CA ASN A 161 6.64 -6.75 -24.63
C ASN A 161 6.43 -6.37 -26.10
N ASN A 162 6.16 -5.08 -26.39
CA ASN A 162 5.96 -4.59 -27.75
C ASN A 162 7.26 -4.10 -28.44
N ALA A 163 8.38 -3.99 -27.70
CA ALA A 163 9.68 -3.68 -28.30
C ALA A 163 10.34 -4.89 -28.99
N THR A 164 9.80 -6.10 -28.79
CA THR A 164 10.37 -7.36 -29.31
C THR A 164 9.65 -7.88 -30.55
N SER A 165 8.67 -7.15 -31.09
CA SER A 165 7.82 -7.60 -32.21
C SER A 165 7.92 -6.76 -33.49
N GLU A 166 8.97 -5.96 -33.67
CA GLU A 166 9.36 -5.47 -35.00
C GLU A 166 10.56 -6.26 -35.56
N PRO A 167 10.38 -7.17 -36.54
CA PRO A 167 11.47 -7.64 -37.37
C PRO A 167 11.80 -6.54 -38.39
N GLY A 168 12.50 -5.51 -37.94
CA GLY A 168 12.88 -4.35 -38.75
C GLY A 168 14.35 -4.39 -39.15
N ASN A 169 14.64 -5.03 -40.29
CA ASN A 169 15.77 -4.79 -41.20
C ASN A 169 16.99 -4.04 -40.63
N LEU A 170 17.98 -4.78 -40.12
CA LEU A 170 19.38 -4.33 -40.09
C LEU A 170 19.93 -4.36 -41.53
N SER A 171 19.59 -3.33 -42.31
CA SER A 171 20.28 -3.03 -43.56
C SER A 171 21.65 -2.44 -43.22
N HIS A 172 22.69 -3.20 -43.59
CA HIS A 172 24.07 -2.77 -43.63
C HIS A 172 24.20 -1.38 -44.29
N ARG A 173 24.82 -0.43 -43.59
CA ARG A 173 25.56 0.64 -44.27
C ARG A 173 26.84 0.95 -43.51
N ALA A 174 27.90 0.30 -43.98
CA ALA A 174 29.26 0.73 -43.78
C ALA A 174 29.55 1.96 -44.65
N THR A 175 30.13 2.99 -44.04
CA THR A 175 30.89 4.10 -44.63
C THR A 175 31.68 4.66 -43.44
N SER A 176 32.96 4.38 -43.21
CA SER A 176 34.18 4.65 -44.01
C SER A 176 34.29 6.10 -44.48
N THR A 177 35.43 6.73 -44.15
CA THR A 177 35.95 8.09 -44.50
C THR A 177 35.24 9.26 -43.83
N LEU A 178 35.89 10.23 -43.17
CA LEU A 178 37.30 10.68 -43.08
C LEU A 178 37.53 11.28 -41.67
#